data_AF-A0A395XMM3-F1
#
_entry.id   AF-A0A395XMM3-F1
#
_cell.length_a   1.000
_cell.length_b   1.000
_cell.length_c   1.000
_cell.angle_alpha   90.00
_cell.angle_beta   90.00
_cell.angle_gamma   90.00
#
_symmetry.space_group_name_H-M   'P 1'
#
loop_
_entity.id
_entity.type
_entity.pdbx_description
1 polymer ?
#
loop_
_entity_poly.entity_id
_entity_poly.type
_entity_poly.pdbx_seq_one_letter_code
_entity_poly.pdbx_strand_id
1 'polypeptide(L)' 'MKYNLPDRVLRELYFFAQKYSIEKLVLFGSRARGTNTERSDIDIAVYGGDYADTGQLYSGFYCS' A
#
# COMPACT_ATOMS: atom_id res chain seq x y z
N MET A 1 -11.42 5.59 12.01
CA MET A 1 -10.44 5.78 10.91
C MET A 1 -11.01 5.19 9.62
N LYS A 2 -10.85 5.87 8.47
CA LYS A 2 -11.60 5.60 7.23
C LYS A 2 -11.21 4.30 6.49
N TYR A 3 -10.05 3.69 6.79
CA TYR A 3 -9.46 2.64 5.94
C TYR A 3 -9.06 1.33 6.65
N ASN A 4 -9.42 1.12 7.92
CA ASN A 4 -9.00 -0.03 8.72
C ASN A 4 -7.50 -0.39 8.61
N LEU A 5 -6.65 0.65 8.59
CA LEU A 5 -5.19 0.56 8.54
C LEU A 5 -4.61 1.22 9.80
N PRO A 6 -3.55 0.65 10.41
CA PRO A 6 -2.81 1.32 11.47
C PRO A 6 -2.15 2.62 10.97
N ASP A 7 -2.11 3.65 11.82
CA ASP A 7 -1.49 4.95 11.48
C ASP A 7 -0.03 4.83 11.06
N ARG A 8 0.70 3.86 11.63
CA ARG A 8 2.08 3.55 11.24
C ARG A 8 2.18 3.19 9.76
N VAL A 9 1.29 2.33 9.26
CA VAL A 9 1.27 1.90 7.86
C VAL A 9 0.97 3.10 6.95
N LEU A 10 0.00 3.94 7.32
CA LEU A 10 -0.31 5.15 6.54
C LEU A 10 0.89 6.09 6.43
N ARG A 11 1.65 6.28 7.51
CA ARG A 11 2.87 7.10 7.49
C ARG A 11 3.96 6.51 6.60
N GLU A 12 4.18 5.21 6.69
CA GLU A 12 5.18 4.51 5.85
C GLU A 12 4.79 4.57 4.36
N LEU A 13 3.51 4.34 4.02
CA LEU A 13 3.00 4.48 2.66
C LEU A 13 3.17 5.90 2.11
N TYR A 14 2.92 6.94 2.91
CA TYR A 14 3.13 8.32 2.49
C TYR A 14 4.61 8.62 2.23
N PHE A 15 5.49 8.16 3.11
CA PHE A 15 6.94 8.29 2.94
C PHE A 15 7.41 7.63 1.63
N PHE A 16 6.98 6.40 1.35
CA PHE A 16 7.33 5.71 0.11
C PHE A 16 6.75 6.40 -1.12
N ALA A 17 5.53 6.93 -1.02
CA ALA A 17 4.92 7.63 -2.13
C ALA A 17 5.73 8.84 -2.56
N GLN A 18 6.22 9.63 -1.60
CA GLN A 18 7.08 10.78 -1.89
C GLN A 18 8.46 10.35 -2.38
N LYS A 19 9.09 9.36 -1.73
CA LYS A 19 10.45 8.91 -2.06
C LYS A 19 10.57 8.38 -3.49
N TYR A 20 9.56 7.65 -3.95
CA TYR A 20 9.56 6.98 -5.25
C TYR A 20 8.69 7.69 -6.29
N SER A 21 8.20 8.90 -5.99
CA SER A 21 7.30 9.66 -6.86
C SER A 21 6.08 8.86 -7.32
N ILE A 22 5.53 8.03 -6.43
CA ILE A 22 4.34 7.23 -6.71
C ILE A 22 3.16 8.17 -6.91
N GLU A 23 2.47 8.04 -8.03
CA GLU A 23 1.35 8.90 -8.38
C GLU A 23 0.06 8.48 -7.69
N LYS A 24 -0.11 7.17 -7.46
CA LYS A 24 -1.34 6.63 -6.88
C LYS A 24 -1.12 5.33 -6.12
N LEU A 25 -1.72 5.25 -4.94
CA LEU A 25 -1.85 4.05 -4.12
C LEU A 25 -3.34 3.70 -3.98
N VAL A 26 -3.69 2.43 -4.19
CA VAL A 26 -5.07 1.94 -4.07
C VAL A 26 -5.10 0.77 -3.08
N LEU A 27 -5.81 0.94 -1.97
CA LEU A 27 -6.14 -0.15 -1.06
C LEU A 27 -7.23 -1.02 -1.69
N PHE A 28 -6.95 -2.31 -1.84
CA PHE A 28 -7.93 -3.30 -2.28
C PHE A 28 -8.00 -4.45 -1.29
N GLY A 29 -8.65 -5.54 -1.68
CA GLY A 29 -8.70 -6.74 -0.84
C GLY A 29 -9.63 -6.62 0.37
N SER A 30 -9.37 -7.44 1.39
CA SER A 30 -10.28 -7.66 2.51
C SER A 30 -10.50 -6.39 3.35
N ARG A 31 -9.46 -5.58 3.55
CA ARG A 31 -9.50 -4.34 4.34
C ARG A 31 -10.28 -3.23 3.63
N ALA A 32 -10.17 -3.13 2.31
CA ALA A 32 -10.99 -2.21 1.52
C ALA A 32 -12.49 -2.58 1.57
N ARG A 33 -12.81 -3.89 1.60
CA ARG A 33 -14.19 -4.40 1.68
C ARG A 33 -14.75 -4.42 3.11
N GLY A 34 -13.92 -4.22 4.13
CA GLY A 34 -14.31 -4.36 5.53
C GLY A 34 -14.56 -5.80 5.98
N THR A 35 -14.14 -6.80 5.20
CA THR A 35 -14.24 -8.23 5.54
C THR A 35 -12.94 -8.79 6.11
N ASN A 36 -12.08 -7.91 6.63
CA ASN A 36 -10.77 -8.30 7.17
C ASN A 36 -10.88 -8.71 8.65
N THR A 37 -10.01 -9.63 9.03
CA THR A 37 -9.71 -9.98 10.42
C THR A 37 -8.49 -9.20 10.91
N GLU A 38 -8.16 -9.32 12.20
CA GLU A 38 -6.96 -8.71 12.79
C GLU A 38 -5.68 -9.15 12.06
N ARG A 39 -5.60 -10.41 11.64
CA ARG A 39 -4.45 -11.03 10.96
C ARG A 39 -4.49 -10.93 9.43
N SER A 40 -5.41 -10.16 8.88
CA SER A 40 -5.49 -10.01 7.43
C SER A 40 -4.37 -9.13 6.90
N ASP A 41 -3.78 -9.54 5.78
CA ASP A 41 -2.80 -8.76 5.05
C ASP A 41 -3.37 -7.42 4.55
N ILE A 42 -2.49 -6.56 4.06
CA ILE A 42 -2.83 -5.25 3.50
C ILE A 42 -2.52 -5.26 2.01
N ASP A 43 -3.54 -5.33 1.17
CA ASP A 43 -3.39 -5.38 -0.28
C ASP A 43 -3.36 -3.96 -0.88
N ILE A 44 -2.22 -3.54 -1.44
CA ILE A 44 -2.03 -2.21 -2.07
C ILE A 44 -1.57 -2.36 -3.52
N ALA A 45 -2.26 -1.67 -4.42
CA ALA A 45 -1.83 -1.48 -5.81
C ALA A 45 -1.16 -0.11 -5.95
N VAL A 46 -0.06 -0.07 -6.69
CA VAL A 46 0.78 1.12 -6.90
C VAL A 46 0.78 1.49 -8.38
N TYR A 47 0.58 2.77 -8.70
CA TYR A 47 0.66 3.29 -10.07
C TYR A 47 1.58 4.50 -10.14
N GLY A 48 2.34 4.59 -11.23
CA GLY A 48 3.38 5.61 -11.41
C GLY A 48 4.63 5.31 -10.59
N GLY A 49 5.54 6.27 -10.56
CA GLY A 49 6.83 6.17 -9.89
C GLY A 49 7.99 6.11 -10.87
N ASP A 50 9.18 6.44 -10.37
CA ASP A 50 10.40 6.36 -11.16
C ASP A 50 10.90 4.90 -11.17
N TYR A 51 10.55 4.18 -12.23
CA TYR A 51 10.87 2.74 -12.39
C TYR A 51 12.36 2.48 -12.68
N ALA A 52 13.17 3.53 -12.76
CA ALA A 52 14.52 3.48 -13.32
C ALA A 52 15.55 2.64 -12.54
N ASP A 53 15.23 2.12 -11.34
CA ASP A 53 16.22 1.36 -10.55
C ASP A 53 15.71 0.07 -9.89
N THR A 54 14.45 -0.32 -10.09
CA THR A 54 13.99 -1.65 -9.65
C THR A 54 13.00 -2.21 -10.65
N GLY A 55 13.43 -3.21 -11.44
CA GLY A 55 12.57 -3.98 -12.35
C GLY A 55 11.54 -4.86 -11.63
N GLN A 56 10.85 -4.34 -10.61
CA GLN A 56 9.79 -5.03 -9.89
C GLN A 56 8.52 -4.17 -9.91
N LEU A 57 7.55 -4.62 -10.70
CA LEU A 57 6.14 -4.42 -10.39
C LEU A 57 5.88 -5.04 -9.01
N TYR A 58 6.00 -4.26 -7.94
CA TYR A 58 5.61 -4.69 -6.60
C TYR A 58 4.08 -4.69 -6.52
N SER A 59 3.46 -5.78 -6.97
CA SER A 59 2.02 -6.02 -6.82
C SER A 59 1.63 -6.47 -5.40
N GLY A 60 2.40 -6.12 -4.37
CA GLY A 60 2.12 -6.50 -3.00
C GLY A 60 3.18 -5.97 -2.04
N PHE A 61 2.87 -4.87 -1.36
CA PHE A 61 3.48 -4.61 -0.07
C PHE A 61 2.87 -5.60 0.93
N TYR A 62 3.48 -6.79 1.04
CA TYR A 62 3.15 -7.74 2.10
C TYR A 62 3.68 -7.18 3.42
N CYS A 63 2.81 -6.46 4.14
CA CYS A 63 3.03 -6.18 5.54
C CYS A 63 2.34 -7.29 6.34
N SER A 64 3.10 -8.35 6.63
CA SER A 64 2.74 -9.40 7.60
C SER A 64 2.81 -8.88 9.03
#